data_AF-A0A924UPA0-F1
#
_entry.id   AF-A0A924UPA0-F1
#
_cell.length_a   1.000
_cell.length_b   1.000
_cell.length_c   1.000
_cell.angle_alpha   90.00
_cell.angle_beta   90.00
_cell.angle_gamma   90.00
#
_symmetry.space_group_name_H-M   'P 1'
#
loop_
_entity.id
_entity.type
_entity.pdbx_description
1 polymer ?
#
loop_
_entity_poly.entity_id
_entity_poly.type
_entity_poly.pdbx_seq_one_letter_code
_entity_poly.pdbx_strand_id
1 'polypeptide(L)'
;FHQFPVYFLISNLLVLLPVSLIMYAGITFLFIPWLSLLKPLGYFLNQLILWTNKILYFIEDLPFSSISGIWISKSEYILLYFLIAGIIWTALSAKKIGVYICLGLILCLVTSLTLKNIGYLRNRELIFYSLRKNSAIAYIQHKNAYLINDLGNDEKTMQFSLKPVLDSRGVKLIKNITFQDTISDISFRSSPIQMTFGNTRVLRWSRRMDNLTFSQIIRTDIVLISGNPKTSISNIKRNVAFTMLLIDATNPDYKISKWKVEADSLKIPVRILKKSPAYILKF
;
A
#
# COMPACT_ATOMS: atom_id res chain seq x y z
N PHE A 1 3.93 6.09 -7.34
CA PHE A 1 3.37 5.03 -8.20
C PHE A 1 1.90 4.83 -7.86
N HIS A 2 1.01 4.61 -8.84
CA HIS A 2 -0.47 4.73 -8.71
C HIS A 2 -1.01 6.15 -8.50
N GLN A 3 -0.22 7.15 -8.87
CA GLN A 3 -0.64 8.53 -9.05
C GLN A 3 -0.50 8.86 -10.54
N PHE A 4 -1.55 9.38 -11.14
CA PHE A 4 -1.53 9.88 -12.51
C PHE A 4 -1.60 11.41 -12.48
N PRO A 5 -0.52 12.13 -12.87
CA PRO A 5 -0.56 13.57 -12.98
C PRO A 5 -1.48 13.96 -14.14
N VAL A 6 -2.60 14.64 -13.86
CA VAL A 6 -3.60 15.00 -14.88
C VAL A 6 -2.99 15.96 -15.91
N TYR A 7 -2.14 16.86 -15.43
CA TYR A 7 -1.43 17.83 -16.27
C TYR A 7 -0.12 17.28 -16.84
N PHE A 8 0.07 15.96 -16.91
CA PHE A 8 1.32 15.34 -17.43
C PHE A 8 1.75 15.91 -18.78
N LEU A 9 0.80 16.07 -19.71
CA LEU A 9 1.12 16.56 -21.06
C LEU A 9 1.62 18.01 -21.04
N ILE A 10 0.90 18.90 -20.36
CA ILE A 10 1.23 20.32 -20.26
C ILE A 10 2.52 20.51 -19.46
N SER A 11 2.63 19.81 -18.32
CA SER A 11 3.83 19.83 -17.47
C SER A 11 5.06 19.39 -18.24
N ASN A 12 5.00 18.24 -18.91
CA ASN A 12 6.15 17.77 -19.69
C ASN A 12 6.49 18.70 -20.84
N LEU A 13 5.51 19.25 -21.56
CA LEU A 13 5.78 20.16 -22.66
C LEU A 13 6.44 21.46 -22.17
N LEU A 14 5.93 22.03 -21.08
CA LEU A 14 6.45 23.28 -20.51
C LEU A 14 7.82 23.10 -19.85
N VAL A 15 8.06 21.96 -19.22
CA VAL A 15 9.31 21.68 -18.48
C VAL A 15 10.42 21.18 -19.41
N LEU A 16 10.08 20.51 -20.52
CA LEU A 16 11.05 19.97 -21.47
C LEU A 16 12.00 21.04 -22.00
N LEU A 17 11.46 22.20 -22.40
CA LEU A 17 12.24 23.30 -22.98
C LEU A 17 13.28 23.88 -21.99
N PRO A 18 12.90 24.37 -20.79
CA PRO A 18 13.86 24.92 -19.84
C PRO A 18 14.83 23.87 -19.31
N VAL A 19 14.39 22.62 -19.08
CA VAL A 19 15.30 21.55 -18.62
C VAL A 19 16.35 21.20 -19.66
N SER A 20 15.96 21.12 -20.94
CA SER A 20 16.92 20.91 -22.04
C SER A 20 17.94 22.05 -22.09
N LEU A 21 17.47 23.29 -21.93
CA LEU A 21 18.34 24.47 -21.95
C LEU A 21 19.27 24.53 -20.73
N ILE A 22 18.78 24.20 -19.53
CA ILE A 22 19.59 24.05 -18.31
C ILE A 22 20.67 22.99 -18.52
N MET A 23 20.35 21.86 -19.13
CA MET A 23 21.31 20.79 -19.39
C MET A 23 22.44 21.25 -20.32
N TYR A 24 22.12 21.80 -21.50
CA TYR A 24 23.14 22.26 -22.44
C TYR A 24 23.94 23.46 -21.90
N ALA A 25 23.28 24.40 -21.24
CA ALA A 25 23.95 25.54 -20.59
C ALA A 25 24.85 25.08 -19.44
N GLY A 26 24.42 24.10 -18.64
CA GLY A 26 25.20 23.51 -17.56
C GLY A 26 26.43 22.75 -18.06
N ILE A 27 26.30 22.01 -19.17
CA ILE A 27 27.45 21.36 -19.82
C ILE A 27 28.42 22.44 -20.33
N THR A 28 27.91 23.47 -21.03
CA THR A 28 28.74 24.57 -21.55
C THR A 28 29.45 25.32 -20.42
N PHE A 29 28.79 25.50 -19.28
CA PHE A 29 29.33 26.14 -18.09
C PHE A 29 30.61 25.43 -17.58
N LEU A 30 30.71 24.10 -17.72
CA LEU A 30 31.89 23.34 -17.31
C LEU A 30 33.13 23.59 -18.20
N PHE A 31 32.93 24.01 -19.45
CA PHE A 31 34.02 24.22 -20.42
C PHE A 31 34.47 25.69 -20.53
N ILE A 32 33.81 26.63 -19.84
CA ILE A 32 34.17 28.06 -19.88
C ILE A 32 35.19 28.38 -18.78
N PRO A 33 36.44 28.75 -19.12
CA PRO A 33 37.46 29.10 -18.14
C PRO A 33 37.38 30.57 -17.67
N TRP A 34 36.59 31.41 -18.35
CA TRP A 34 36.53 32.86 -18.09
C TRP A 34 35.57 33.22 -16.95
N LEU A 35 36.11 33.68 -15.82
CA LEU A 35 35.33 34.13 -14.65
C LEU A 35 34.27 35.19 -14.98
N SER A 36 34.56 36.09 -15.91
CA SER A 36 33.65 37.17 -16.32
C SER A 36 32.37 36.65 -16.99
N LEU A 37 32.43 35.48 -17.64
CA LEU A 37 31.30 34.81 -18.29
C LEU A 37 30.58 33.84 -17.36
N LEU A 38 31.29 33.24 -16.39
CA LEU A 38 30.71 32.32 -15.41
C LEU A 38 29.68 32.98 -14.50
N LYS A 39 29.92 34.22 -14.02
CA LYS A 39 28.97 34.93 -13.15
C LYS A 39 27.59 35.17 -13.80
N PRO A 40 27.49 35.81 -14.98
CA PRO A 40 26.19 36.03 -15.63
C PRO A 40 25.54 34.72 -16.07
N LEU A 41 26.32 33.75 -16.56
CA LEU A 41 25.78 32.45 -16.98
C LEU A 41 25.25 31.64 -15.80
N GLY A 42 25.95 31.65 -14.66
CA GLY A 42 25.51 31.00 -13.43
C GLY A 42 24.26 31.64 -12.85
N TYR A 43 24.16 32.98 -12.88
CA TYR A 43 22.93 33.68 -12.50
C TYR A 43 21.77 33.29 -13.41
N PHE A 44 21.98 33.27 -14.73
CA PHE A 44 20.97 32.87 -15.71
C PHE A 44 20.49 31.43 -15.49
N LEU A 45 21.41 30.48 -15.32
CA LEU A 45 21.11 29.08 -14.97
C LEU A 45 20.28 28.98 -13.69
N ASN A 46 20.68 29.69 -12.63
CA ASN A 46 19.94 29.69 -11.37
C ASN A 46 18.52 30.24 -11.54
N GLN A 47 18.35 31.33 -12.29
CA GLN A 47 17.02 31.87 -12.59
C GLN A 47 16.16 30.88 -13.38
N LEU A 48 16.72 30.20 -14.38
CA LEU A 48 16.00 29.17 -15.12
C LEU A 48 15.55 28.01 -14.23
N ILE A 49 16.40 27.55 -13.31
CA ILE A 49 16.05 26.49 -12.37
C ILE A 49 14.91 26.95 -11.45
N LEU A 50 14.99 28.16 -10.89
CA LEU A 50 13.94 28.73 -10.04
C LEU A 50 12.62 28.89 -10.80
N TRP A 51 12.66 29.37 -12.03
CA TRP A 51 11.49 29.47 -12.90
C TRP A 51 10.87 28.11 -13.20
N THR A 52 11.69 27.10 -13.53
CA THR A 52 11.23 25.74 -13.80
C THR A 52 10.54 25.14 -12.58
N ASN A 53 11.14 25.29 -11.39
CA ASN A 53 10.55 24.83 -10.14
C ASN A 53 9.24 25.58 -9.82
N LYS A 54 9.18 26.89 -10.05
CA LYS A 54 7.95 27.67 -9.85
C LYS A 54 6.81 27.20 -10.75
N ILE A 55 7.10 26.86 -12.00
CA ILE A 55 6.12 26.26 -12.93
C ILE A 55 5.65 24.91 -12.40
N LEU A 56 6.58 24.05 -11.95
CA LEU A 56 6.23 22.74 -11.37
C LEU A 56 5.33 22.87 -10.14
N TYR A 57 5.67 23.75 -9.20
CA TYR A 57 4.84 24.01 -8.01
C TYR A 57 3.47 24.57 -8.39
N PHE A 58 3.40 25.49 -9.35
CA PHE A 58 2.13 26.00 -9.84
C PHE A 58 1.26 24.88 -10.41
N ILE A 59 1.82 23.95 -11.17
CA ILE A 59 1.10 22.80 -11.73
C ILE A 59 0.67 21.82 -10.63
N GLU A 60 1.49 21.63 -9.60
CA GLU A 60 1.18 20.79 -8.44
C GLU A 60 0.01 21.34 -7.62
N ASP A 61 -0.07 22.66 -7.46
CA ASP A 61 -1.14 23.35 -6.72
C ASP A 61 -2.47 23.44 -7.49
N LEU A 62 -2.48 23.15 -8.80
CA LEU A 62 -3.72 23.13 -9.58
C LEU A 62 -4.70 22.08 -9.03
N PRO A 63 -6.01 22.36 -9.05
CA PRO A 63 -7.01 21.40 -8.62
C PRO A 63 -6.91 20.12 -9.46
N PHE A 64 -6.99 18.97 -8.79
CA PHE A 64 -6.86 17.65 -9.40
C PHE A 64 -5.52 17.42 -10.12
N SER A 65 -4.43 18.08 -9.68
CA SER A 65 -3.09 17.94 -10.27
C SER A 65 -2.61 16.51 -10.38
N SER A 66 -3.01 15.66 -9.44
CA SER A 66 -2.82 14.22 -9.51
C SER A 66 -4.06 13.46 -9.07
N ILE A 67 -4.32 12.34 -9.73
CA ILE A 67 -5.31 11.35 -9.31
C ILE A 67 -4.55 10.19 -8.68
N SER A 68 -4.74 9.98 -7.38
CA SER A 68 -4.17 8.85 -6.63
C SER A 68 -5.12 7.66 -6.55
N GLY A 69 -4.59 6.46 -6.35
CA GLY A 69 -5.39 5.26 -6.09
C GLY A 69 -6.00 4.64 -7.34
N ILE A 70 -5.42 4.92 -8.51
CA ILE A 70 -5.84 4.25 -9.75
C ILE A 70 -5.22 2.86 -9.81
N TRP A 71 -6.08 1.85 -9.70
CA TRP A 71 -5.71 0.45 -9.85
C TRP A 71 -6.43 -0.14 -11.05
N ILE A 72 -5.78 -0.04 -12.21
CA ILE A 72 -6.24 -0.58 -13.48
C ILE A 72 -5.64 -1.98 -13.65
N SER A 73 -6.49 -2.96 -13.93
CA SER A 73 -6.07 -4.33 -14.27
C SER A 73 -5.49 -4.38 -15.69
N LYS A 74 -4.74 -5.44 -16.01
CA LYS A 74 -4.14 -5.59 -17.34
C LYS A 74 -5.19 -5.55 -18.47
N SER A 75 -6.37 -6.13 -18.26
CA SER A 75 -7.47 -6.11 -19.22
C SER A 75 -8.05 -4.70 -19.40
N GLU A 76 -8.30 -3.98 -18.30
CA GLU A 76 -8.76 -2.59 -18.34
C GLU A 76 -7.75 -1.67 -19.04
N TYR A 77 -6.45 -1.92 -18.84
CA TYR A 77 -5.37 -1.20 -19.50
C TYR A 77 -5.40 -1.43 -21.02
N ILE A 78 -5.48 -2.69 -21.47
CA ILE A 78 -5.59 -3.03 -22.91
C ILE A 78 -6.84 -2.39 -23.53
N LEU A 79 -7.98 -2.44 -22.82
CA LEU A 79 -9.23 -1.85 -23.28
C LEU A 79 -9.10 -0.34 -23.48
N LEU A 80 -8.34 0.34 -22.62
CA LEU A 80 -8.07 1.77 -22.70
C LEU A 80 -7.21 2.12 -23.93
N TYR A 81 -6.24 1.28 -24.31
CA TYR A 81 -5.51 1.44 -25.57
C TYR A 81 -6.41 1.29 -26.79
N PHE A 82 -7.28 0.27 -26.79
CA PHE A 82 -8.25 0.12 -27.88
C PHE A 82 -9.20 1.31 -27.96
N LEU A 83 -9.60 1.88 -26.82
CA LEU A 83 -10.43 3.08 -26.79
C LEU A 83 -9.69 4.28 -27.41
N ILE A 84 -8.44 4.53 -27.03
CA ILE A 84 -7.63 5.63 -27.61
C ILE A 84 -7.46 5.42 -29.12
N ALA A 85 -7.09 4.22 -29.55
CA ALA A 85 -6.92 3.89 -30.97
C ALA A 85 -8.24 4.06 -31.74
N GLY A 86 -9.37 3.66 -31.16
CA GLY A 86 -10.71 3.86 -31.71
C GLY A 86 -11.07 5.33 -31.85
N ILE A 87 -10.76 6.16 -30.84
CA ILE A 87 -10.98 7.62 -30.89
C ILE A 87 -10.15 8.27 -32.00
N ILE A 88 -8.87 7.89 -32.13
CA ILE A 88 -8.01 8.42 -33.20
C ILE A 88 -8.54 7.99 -34.57
N TRP A 89 -8.88 6.71 -34.74
CA TRP A 89 -9.38 6.19 -36.01
C TRP A 89 -10.72 6.81 -36.42
N THR A 90 -11.62 7.03 -35.46
CA THR A 90 -12.90 7.72 -35.71
C THR A 90 -12.70 9.16 -36.13
N ALA A 91 -11.82 9.90 -35.46
CA ALA A 91 -11.52 11.29 -35.80
C ALA A 91 -10.94 11.42 -37.21
N LEU A 92 -10.04 10.50 -37.62
CA LEU A 92 -9.43 10.52 -38.94
C LEU A 92 -10.36 10.04 -40.06
N SER A 93 -11.21 9.04 -39.79
CA SER A 93 -12.04 8.41 -40.82
C SER A 93 -13.41 9.09 -41.02
N ALA A 94 -13.85 9.92 -40.06
CA ALA A 94 -15.18 10.54 -40.00
C ALA A 94 -16.37 9.56 -40.14
N LYS A 95 -16.15 8.26 -39.87
CA LYS A 95 -17.18 7.22 -40.00
C LYS A 95 -17.98 7.06 -38.71
N LYS A 96 -19.31 7.12 -38.81
CA LYS A 96 -20.24 6.91 -37.68
C LYS A 96 -20.04 5.55 -36.99
N ILE A 97 -19.62 4.51 -37.72
CA ILE A 97 -19.40 3.16 -37.17
C ILE A 97 -18.41 3.15 -36.00
N GLY A 98 -17.35 3.95 -36.07
CA GLY A 98 -16.34 3.92 -35.03
C GLY A 98 -16.81 4.58 -33.73
N VAL A 99 -17.79 5.49 -33.79
CA VAL A 99 -18.42 6.05 -32.58
C VAL A 99 -19.13 4.95 -31.80
N TYR A 100 -19.87 4.06 -32.49
CA TYR A 100 -20.51 2.92 -31.86
C TYR A 100 -19.49 1.93 -31.26
N ILE A 101 -18.36 1.71 -31.93
CA ILE A 101 -17.26 0.88 -31.38
C ILE A 101 -16.69 1.51 -30.11
N CYS A 102 -16.41 2.82 -30.11
CA CYS A 102 -15.90 3.52 -28.93
C CYS A 102 -16.92 3.46 -27.77
N LEU A 103 -18.21 3.64 -28.05
CA LEU A 103 -19.27 3.48 -27.05
C LEU A 103 -19.30 2.07 -26.46
N GLY A 104 -19.15 1.03 -27.29
CA GLY A 104 -19.07 -0.35 -26.82
C GLY A 104 -17.85 -0.60 -25.92
N LEU A 105 -16.69 -0.04 -26.26
CA LEU A 105 -15.48 -0.11 -25.44
C LEU A 105 -15.64 0.64 -24.11
N ILE A 106 -16.26 1.82 -24.11
CA ILE A 106 -16.56 2.57 -22.89
C ILE A 106 -17.52 1.76 -21.99
N LEU A 107 -18.56 1.17 -22.57
CA LEU A 107 -19.50 0.33 -21.82
C LEU A 107 -18.81 -0.89 -21.20
N CYS A 108 -17.92 -1.56 -21.93
CA CYS A 108 -17.11 -2.67 -21.42
C CYS A 108 -16.16 -2.22 -20.28
N LEU A 109 -15.58 -1.02 -20.40
CA LEU A 109 -14.71 -0.46 -19.36
C LEU A 109 -15.51 -0.16 -18.07
N VAL A 110 -16.64 0.52 -18.21
CA VAL A 110 -17.51 0.89 -17.09
C VAL A 110 -18.06 -0.35 -16.41
N THR A 111 -18.49 -1.36 -17.16
CA THR A 111 -18.96 -2.62 -16.59
C THR A 111 -17.85 -3.36 -15.83
N SER A 112 -16.63 -3.46 -16.38
CA SER A 112 -15.48 -4.04 -15.67
C SER A 112 -15.21 -3.34 -14.35
N LEU A 113 -15.12 -2.01 -14.36
CA LEU A 113 -14.88 -1.19 -13.18
C LEU A 113 -16.01 -1.35 -12.14
N THR A 114 -17.26 -1.44 -12.60
CA THR A 114 -18.43 -1.60 -11.73
C THR A 114 -18.45 -2.97 -11.07
N LEU A 115 -18.20 -4.05 -11.82
CA LEU A 115 -18.13 -5.41 -11.27
C LEU A 115 -17.02 -5.54 -10.22
N LYS A 116 -15.85 -4.95 -10.50
CA LYS A 116 -14.74 -4.88 -9.55
C LYS A 116 -15.13 -4.13 -8.26
N ASN A 117 -15.81 -3.00 -8.42
CA ASN A 117 -16.27 -2.18 -7.32
C ASN A 117 -17.33 -2.89 -6.44
N ILE A 118 -18.25 -3.64 -7.06
CA ILE A 118 -19.21 -4.49 -6.35
C ILE A 118 -18.49 -5.63 -5.61
N GLY A 119 -17.45 -6.22 -6.23
CA GLY A 119 -16.61 -7.22 -5.58
C GLY A 119 -15.97 -6.69 -4.29
N TYR A 120 -15.47 -5.46 -4.30
CA TYR A 120 -14.93 -4.82 -3.08
C TYR A 120 -15.95 -4.59 -1.98
N LEU A 121 -17.22 -4.36 -2.32
CA LEU A 121 -18.28 -4.22 -1.32
C LEU A 121 -18.57 -5.54 -0.60
N ARG A 122 -18.41 -6.68 -1.27
CA ARG A 122 -18.73 -7.98 -0.67
C ARG A 122 -17.60 -8.57 0.16
N ASN A 123 -16.34 -8.24 -0.18
CA ASN A 123 -15.19 -8.89 0.41
C ASN A 123 -14.85 -8.31 1.79
N ARG A 124 -14.58 -9.20 2.73
CA ARG A 124 -13.91 -8.86 3.99
C ARG A 124 -12.53 -9.50 3.95
N GLU A 125 -11.49 -8.73 4.19
CA GLU A 125 -10.12 -9.22 4.17
C GLU A 125 -9.40 -8.85 5.47
N LEU A 126 -8.60 -9.76 6.00
CA LEU A 126 -7.68 -9.51 7.10
C LEU A 126 -6.25 -9.68 6.59
N ILE A 127 -5.49 -8.60 6.63
CA ILE A 127 -4.13 -8.52 6.08
C ILE A 127 -3.15 -8.38 7.24
N PHE A 128 -2.24 -9.35 7.36
CA PHE A 128 -1.10 -9.28 8.26
C PHE A 128 0.13 -8.84 7.47
N TYR A 129 0.65 -7.66 7.79
CA TYR A 129 1.80 -7.10 7.09
C TYR A 129 3.11 -7.66 7.63
N SER A 130 4.08 -7.80 6.73
CA SER A 130 5.45 -8.11 7.10
C SER A 130 6.30 -6.84 7.09
N LEU A 131 6.52 -6.27 8.27
CA LEU A 131 7.38 -5.10 8.44
C LEU A 131 8.59 -5.51 9.28
N ARG A 132 9.80 -5.04 8.92
CA ARG A 132 11.05 -5.53 9.55
C ARG A 132 11.10 -5.32 11.06
N LYS A 133 10.71 -4.14 11.54
CA LYS A 133 10.81 -3.75 12.97
C LYS A 133 9.44 -3.58 13.62
N ASN A 134 8.38 -3.65 12.84
CA ASN A 134 7.03 -3.28 13.23
C ASN A 134 6.06 -4.40 12.88
N SER A 135 4.87 -4.35 13.46
CA SER A 135 3.75 -5.21 13.15
C SER A 135 2.60 -4.33 12.69
N ALA A 136 1.84 -4.80 11.71
CA ALA A 136 0.60 -4.14 11.31
C ALA A 136 -0.41 -5.17 10.83
N ILE A 137 -1.67 -4.92 11.16
CA ILE A 137 -2.83 -5.68 10.72
C ILE A 137 -3.83 -4.69 10.13
N ALA A 138 -4.29 -4.93 8.91
CA ALA A 138 -5.44 -4.21 8.37
C ALA A 138 -6.64 -5.15 8.28
N TYR A 139 -7.75 -4.72 8.86
CA TYR A 139 -9.05 -5.31 8.62
C TYR A 139 -9.80 -4.46 7.62
N ILE A 140 -10.11 -5.06 6.48
CA ILE A 140 -10.86 -4.46 5.39
C ILE A 140 -12.26 -5.03 5.44
N GLN A 141 -13.24 -4.12 5.52
CA GLN A 141 -14.64 -4.46 5.46
C GLN A 141 -15.32 -3.51 4.48
N HIS A 142 -15.82 -4.05 3.37
CA HIS A 142 -16.35 -3.24 2.26
C HIS A 142 -15.26 -2.28 1.73
N LYS A 143 -15.52 -0.98 1.74
CA LYS A 143 -14.54 0.08 1.38
C LYS A 143 -13.84 0.71 2.58
N ASN A 144 -13.96 0.14 3.76
CA ASN A 144 -13.41 0.71 4.98
C ASN A 144 -12.22 -0.14 5.46
N ALA A 145 -11.12 0.51 5.79
CA ALA A 145 -9.97 -0.11 6.42
C ALA A 145 -9.82 0.34 7.87
N TYR A 146 -9.60 -0.62 8.75
CA TYR A 146 -9.22 -0.45 10.14
C TYR A 146 -7.78 -0.96 10.28
N LEU A 147 -6.84 -0.06 10.52
CA LEU A 147 -5.42 -0.37 10.61
C LEU A 147 -4.98 -0.37 12.07
N ILE A 148 -4.36 -1.46 12.49
CA ILE A 148 -3.72 -1.62 13.81
C ILE A 148 -2.23 -1.78 13.57
N ASN A 149 -1.40 -0.95 14.19
CA ASN A 149 0.05 -1.04 14.03
C ASN A 149 0.83 -0.61 15.27
N ASP A 150 2.15 -0.75 15.22
CA ASP A 150 3.09 -0.20 16.20
C ASP A 150 4.12 0.73 15.54
N LEU A 151 3.72 1.44 14.48
CA LEU A 151 4.63 2.28 13.68
C LEU A 151 5.15 3.52 14.43
N GLY A 152 4.43 4.00 15.46
CA GLY A 152 4.77 5.26 16.12
C GLY A 152 4.85 6.39 15.09
N ASN A 153 6.01 7.05 15.01
CA ASN A 153 6.29 8.13 14.04
C ASN A 153 6.96 7.64 12.73
N ASP A 154 6.94 6.34 12.41
CA ASP A 154 7.50 5.84 11.15
C ASP A 154 6.55 6.09 9.96
N GLU A 155 6.52 7.35 9.52
CA GLU A 155 5.74 7.79 8.36
C GLU A 155 6.21 7.13 7.06
N LYS A 156 7.50 6.79 6.94
CA LYS A 156 8.05 6.16 5.74
C LYS A 156 7.45 4.78 5.56
N THR A 157 7.43 3.95 6.61
CA THR A 157 6.83 2.62 6.52
C THR A 157 5.34 2.70 6.25
N MET A 158 4.63 3.68 6.83
CA MET A 158 3.23 3.94 6.49
C MET A 158 3.04 4.25 4.99
N GLN A 159 3.80 5.22 4.45
CA GLN A 159 3.66 5.68 3.07
C GLN A 159 4.08 4.63 2.03
N PHE A 160 5.15 3.87 2.29
CA PHE A 160 5.75 2.99 1.29
C PHE A 160 5.34 1.52 1.44
N SER A 161 4.93 1.06 2.63
CA SER A 161 4.60 -0.36 2.85
C SER A 161 3.11 -0.61 3.07
N LEU A 162 2.41 0.28 3.78
CA LEU A 162 0.99 0.08 4.11
C LEU A 162 0.05 0.74 3.11
N LYS A 163 0.25 2.04 2.86
CA LYS A 163 -0.63 2.85 2.01
C LYS A 163 -0.82 2.26 0.60
N PRO A 164 0.22 1.76 -0.11
CA PRO A 164 0.02 1.19 -1.45
C PRO A 164 -0.90 -0.03 -1.44
N VAL A 165 -0.82 -0.88 -0.41
CA VAL A 165 -1.68 -2.06 -0.28
C VAL A 165 -3.12 -1.67 0.01
N LEU A 166 -3.34 -0.70 0.90
CA LEU A 166 -4.67 -0.17 1.17
C LEU A 166 -5.26 0.48 -0.09
N ASP A 167 -4.52 1.37 -0.74
CA ASP A 167 -4.94 2.02 -1.98
C ASP A 167 -5.31 0.98 -3.05
N SER A 168 -4.57 -0.14 -3.13
CA SER A 168 -4.85 -1.25 -4.07
C SER A 168 -6.19 -1.93 -3.88
N ARG A 169 -6.75 -1.83 -2.67
CA ARG A 169 -8.06 -2.36 -2.34
C ARG A 169 -9.16 -1.32 -2.52
N GLY A 170 -8.81 -0.08 -2.90
CA GLY A 170 -9.76 1.02 -3.07
C GLY A 170 -10.49 1.36 -1.77
N VAL A 171 -9.82 1.16 -0.62
CA VAL A 171 -10.41 1.36 0.70
C VAL A 171 -10.05 2.74 1.25
N LYS A 172 -11.01 3.34 1.96
CA LYS A 172 -10.81 4.52 2.79
C LYS A 172 -10.35 4.06 4.17
N LEU A 173 -9.23 4.61 4.64
CA LEU A 173 -8.78 4.40 6.01
C LEU A 173 -9.73 5.12 6.97
N ILE A 174 -10.42 4.35 7.82
CA ILE A 174 -11.41 4.89 8.78
C ILE A 174 -10.78 5.08 10.16
N LYS A 175 -9.99 4.11 10.60
CA LYS A 175 -9.29 4.16 11.89
C LYS A 175 -7.85 3.69 11.73
N ASN A 176 -6.93 4.43 12.33
CA ASN A 176 -5.53 4.07 12.47
C ASN A 176 -5.21 4.06 13.97
N ILE A 177 -4.99 2.87 14.52
CA ILE A 177 -4.90 2.66 15.97
C ILE A 177 -3.64 1.88 16.29
N THR A 178 -3.22 1.97 17.54
CA THR A 178 -2.10 1.20 18.04
C THR A 178 -2.57 -0.13 18.61
N PHE A 179 -1.66 -1.10 18.70
CA PHE A 179 -1.93 -2.33 19.45
C PHE A 179 -2.15 -2.13 20.96
N GLN A 180 -2.01 -0.92 21.49
CA GLN A 180 -2.27 -0.66 22.91
C GLN A 180 -3.70 -0.18 23.14
N ASP A 181 -4.37 0.28 22.10
CA ASP A 181 -5.70 0.85 22.19
C ASP A 181 -6.75 -0.24 22.31
N THR A 182 -7.70 -0.03 23.23
CA THR A 182 -8.88 -0.88 23.37
C THR A 182 -10.06 -0.20 22.71
N ILE A 183 -10.60 -0.83 21.67
CA ILE A 183 -11.68 -0.25 20.87
C ILE A 183 -12.70 -1.33 20.58
N SER A 184 -13.96 -1.00 20.77
CA SER A 184 -15.08 -1.83 20.34
C SER A 184 -15.87 -1.09 19.27
N ASP A 185 -15.97 -1.70 18.12
CA ASP A 185 -16.86 -1.32 17.02
C ASP A 185 -17.80 -2.50 16.73
N ILE A 186 -18.83 -2.29 15.92
CA ILE A 186 -19.85 -3.31 15.62
C ILE A 186 -19.22 -4.54 14.94
N SER A 187 -18.25 -4.32 14.07
CA SER A 187 -17.62 -5.38 13.26
C SER A 187 -16.20 -5.75 13.69
N PHE A 188 -15.63 -5.04 14.67
CA PHE A 188 -14.25 -5.20 15.09
C PHE A 188 -14.07 -4.84 16.56
N ARG A 189 -13.31 -5.66 17.30
CA ARG A 189 -12.83 -5.32 18.65
C ARG A 189 -11.31 -5.45 18.69
N SER A 190 -10.64 -4.43 19.20
CA SER A 190 -9.21 -4.43 19.51
C SER A 190 -9.02 -4.44 21.01
N SER A 191 -8.09 -5.27 21.47
CA SER A 191 -7.42 -5.09 22.76
C SER A 191 -5.94 -5.47 22.58
N PRO A 192 -5.07 -5.15 23.55
CA PRO A 192 -3.65 -5.44 23.41
C PRO A 192 -3.28 -6.92 23.28
N ILE A 193 -4.16 -7.82 23.74
CA ILE A 193 -3.93 -9.26 23.76
C ILE A 193 -4.80 -9.97 22.73
N GLN A 194 -6.07 -9.57 22.60
CA GLN A 194 -7.04 -10.23 21.74
C GLN A 194 -7.72 -9.22 20.81
N MET A 195 -7.84 -9.60 19.55
CA MET A 195 -8.54 -8.85 18.51
C MET A 195 -9.59 -9.75 17.88
N THR A 196 -10.74 -9.19 17.55
CA THR A 196 -11.84 -9.90 16.89
C THR A 196 -12.24 -9.12 15.66
N PHE A 197 -12.20 -9.75 14.49
CA PHE A 197 -12.52 -9.18 13.19
C PHE A 197 -13.66 -9.97 12.57
N GLY A 198 -14.89 -9.47 12.72
CA GLY A 198 -16.10 -10.25 12.42
C GLY A 198 -16.14 -11.54 13.24
N ASN A 199 -16.07 -12.70 12.57
CA ASN A 199 -16.09 -14.01 13.22
C ASN A 199 -14.70 -14.54 13.57
N THR A 200 -13.64 -13.85 13.14
CA THR A 200 -12.26 -14.32 13.29
C THR A 200 -11.61 -13.70 14.51
N ARG A 201 -11.10 -14.54 15.40
CA ARG A 201 -10.38 -14.14 16.60
C ARG A 201 -8.88 -14.31 16.40
N VAL A 202 -8.14 -13.27 16.74
CA VAL A 202 -6.68 -13.22 16.69
C VAL A 202 -6.17 -12.92 18.09
N LEU A 203 -5.29 -13.79 18.60
CA LEU A 203 -4.57 -13.56 19.84
C LEU A 203 -3.15 -13.13 19.51
N ARG A 204 -2.72 -11.95 19.99
CA ARG A 204 -1.34 -11.50 19.85
C ARG A 204 -0.50 -11.98 21.04
N TRP A 205 0.35 -12.97 20.80
CA TRP A 205 1.35 -13.40 21.77
C TRP A 205 2.57 -12.51 21.70
N SER A 206 2.64 -11.53 22.60
CA SER A 206 3.79 -10.63 22.75
C SER A 206 4.42 -10.76 24.14
N ARG A 207 5.49 -10.00 24.41
CA ARG A 207 6.13 -9.98 25.74
C ARG A 207 5.17 -9.70 26.90
N ARG A 208 4.03 -9.04 26.63
CA ARG A 208 2.96 -8.85 27.64
C ARG A 208 2.37 -10.17 28.16
N MET A 209 2.48 -11.24 27.38
CA MET A 209 1.97 -12.57 27.73
C MET A 209 2.98 -13.43 28.49
N ASP A 210 4.26 -13.04 28.53
CA ASP A 210 5.34 -13.89 29.08
C ASP A 210 5.15 -14.18 30.58
N ASN A 211 4.47 -13.29 31.32
CA ASN A 211 4.27 -13.40 32.77
C ASN A 211 2.80 -13.66 33.16
N LEU A 212 1.91 -13.94 32.21
CA LEU A 212 0.49 -14.18 32.52
C LEU A 212 0.25 -15.67 32.79
N THR A 213 -0.55 -15.96 33.81
CA THR A 213 -1.03 -17.30 34.12
C THR A 213 -2.46 -17.47 33.62
N PHE A 214 -2.73 -18.57 32.92
CA PHE A 214 -4.03 -18.87 32.34
C PHE A 214 -4.78 -19.87 33.22
N SER A 215 -5.94 -19.47 33.74
CA SER A 215 -6.82 -20.38 34.49
C SER A 215 -7.71 -21.23 33.56
N GLN A 216 -7.90 -20.78 32.31
CA GLN A 216 -8.72 -21.44 31.31
C GLN A 216 -8.04 -21.38 29.93
N ILE A 217 -8.35 -22.38 29.09
CA ILE A 217 -7.86 -22.43 27.72
C ILE A 217 -8.54 -21.33 26.90
N ILE A 218 -7.74 -20.44 26.30
CA ILE A 218 -8.25 -19.40 25.42
C ILE A 218 -8.55 -20.01 24.05
N ARG A 219 -9.74 -19.73 23.50
CA ARG A 219 -10.12 -20.15 22.15
C ARG A 219 -9.99 -18.99 21.17
N THR A 220 -9.17 -19.16 20.15
CA THR A 220 -8.95 -18.17 19.09
C THR A 220 -8.74 -18.90 17.77
N ASP A 221 -8.89 -18.23 16.64
CA ASP A 221 -8.63 -18.87 15.33
C ASP A 221 -7.13 -18.80 15.02
N ILE A 222 -6.55 -17.62 15.24
CA ILE A 222 -5.15 -17.33 14.90
C ILE A 222 -4.38 -16.88 16.13
N VAL A 223 -3.17 -17.40 16.30
CA VAL A 223 -2.18 -16.83 17.23
C VAL A 223 -1.11 -16.11 16.44
N LEU A 224 -0.91 -14.82 16.72
CA LEU A 224 0.14 -13.98 16.14
C LEU A 224 1.28 -13.80 17.14
N ILE A 225 2.44 -14.39 16.89
CA ILE A 225 3.66 -14.17 17.69
C ILE A 225 4.34 -12.89 17.23
N SER A 226 4.52 -11.94 18.15
CA SER A 226 4.99 -10.59 17.84
C SER A 226 5.83 -9.99 18.97
N GLY A 227 6.86 -9.22 18.65
CA GLY A 227 7.67 -8.48 19.63
C GLY A 227 8.64 -9.32 20.44
N ASN A 228 9.12 -10.45 19.90
CA ASN A 228 10.15 -11.29 20.51
C ASN A 228 9.81 -11.78 21.94
N PRO A 229 8.69 -12.49 22.15
CA PRO A 229 8.30 -13.07 23.44
C PRO A 229 9.24 -14.20 23.89
N LYS A 230 9.22 -14.50 25.19
CA LYS A 230 9.90 -15.63 25.83
C LYS A 230 8.91 -16.78 25.99
N THR A 231 8.55 -17.44 24.88
CA THR A 231 7.62 -18.58 24.88
C THR A 231 8.07 -19.70 23.95
N SER A 232 7.51 -20.89 24.14
CA SER A 232 7.61 -22.02 23.21
C SER A 232 6.23 -22.31 22.60
N ILE A 233 6.19 -22.94 21.44
CA ILE A 233 4.92 -23.28 20.77
C ILE A 233 4.12 -24.28 21.59
N SER A 234 4.79 -25.19 22.30
CA SER A 234 4.17 -26.13 23.24
C SER A 234 3.44 -25.41 24.37
N ASN A 235 4.01 -24.32 24.91
CA ASN A 235 3.36 -23.51 25.95
C ASN A 235 2.13 -22.78 25.40
N ILE A 236 2.21 -22.25 24.19
CA ILE A 236 1.06 -21.63 23.52
C ILE A 236 -0.05 -22.67 23.33
N LYS A 237 0.27 -23.85 22.78
CA LYS A 237 -0.69 -24.94 22.52
C LYS A 237 -1.38 -25.43 23.81
N ARG A 238 -0.69 -25.41 24.94
CA ARG A 238 -1.25 -25.82 26.24
C ARG A 238 -2.32 -24.84 26.74
N ASN A 239 -2.11 -23.54 26.51
CA ASN A 239 -2.95 -22.49 27.07
C ASN A 239 -3.98 -21.94 26.06
N VAL A 240 -3.78 -22.21 24.77
CA VAL A 240 -4.58 -21.62 23.68
C VAL A 240 -4.94 -22.72 22.67
N ALA A 241 -6.23 -22.86 22.41
CA ALA A 241 -6.74 -23.64 21.29
C ALA A 241 -6.88 -22.74 20.06
N PHE A 242 -6.18 -23.09 18.98
CA PHE A 242 -6.13 -22.31 17.74
C PHE A 242 -5.94 -23.18 16.50
N THR A 243 -6.32 -22.65 15.34
CA THR A 243 -6.23 -23.37 14.06
C THR A 243 -4.95 -23.04 13.29
N MET A 244 -4.40 -21.84 13.51
CA MET A 244 -3.24 -21.36 12.75
C MET A 244 -2.30 -20.49 13.59
N LEU A 245 -0.99 -20.68 13.38
CA LEU A 245 0.07 -19.85 13.95
C LEU A 245 0.64 -18.90 12.89
N LEU A 246 0.70 -17.61 13.22
CA LEU A 246 1.40 -16.59 12.45
C LEU A 246 2.60 -16.07 13.24
N ILE A 247 3.75 -15.97 12.60
CA ILE A 247 4.97 -15.41 13.20
C ILE A 247 5.35 -14.17 12.42
N ASP A 248 5.29 -13.00 13.05
CA ASP A 248 5.61 -11.74 12.39
C ASP A 248 7.12 -11.50 12.25
N ALA A 249 7.46 -10.50 11.44
CA ALA A 249 8.84 -10.19 11.09
C ALA A 249 9.63 -9.47 12.19
N THR A 250 8.98 -9.04 13.28
CA THR A 250 9.64 -8.40 14.43
C THR A 250 10.50 -9.37 15.24
N ASN A 251 10.34 -10.67 15.01
CA ASN A 251 11.07 -11.71 15.72
C ASN A 251 12.47 -11.99 15.09
N PRO A 252 13.49 -12.29 15.90
CA PRO A 252 14.80 -12.71 15.41
C PRO A 252 14.75 -14.04 14.64
N ASP A 253 15.58 -14.19 13.60
CA ASP A 253 15.55 -15.36 12.71
C ASP A 253 15.77 -16.69 13.44
N TYR A 254 16.67 -16.72 14.43
CA TYR A 254 16.92 -17.93 15.21
C TYR A 254 15.68 -18.41 15.99
N LYS A 255 14.85 -17.49 16.51
CA LYS A 255 13.60 -17.85 17.19
C LYS A 255 12.54 -18.30 16.21
N ILE A 256 12.42 -17.62 15.06
CA ILE A 256 11.48 -18.02 14.00
C ILE A 256 11.79 -19.45 13.55
N SER A 257 13.06 -19.78 13.29
CA SER A 257 13.47 -21.13 12.90
C SER A 257 13.15 -22.16 14.00
N LYS A 258 13.43 -21.83 15.27
CA LYS A 258 13.11 -22.70 16.41
C LYS A 258 11.61 -22.97 16.53
N TRP A 259 10.79 -21.91 16.49
CA TRP A 259 9.34 -22.03 16.58
C TRP A 259 8.74 -22.76 15.39
N LYS A 260 9.31 -22.61 14.19
CA LYS A 260 8.89 -23.36 13.00
C LYS A 260 9.08 -24.87 13.21
N VAL A 261 10.27 -25.29 13.63
CA VAL A 261 10.57 -26.71 13.91
C VAL A 261 9.64 -27.26 15.00
N GLU A 262 9.39 -26.49 16.05
CA GLU A 262 8.48 -26.89 17.13
C GLU A 262 7.03 -27.02 16.62
N ALA A 263 6.55 -26.07 15.82
CA ALA A 263 5.22 -26.11 15.22
C ALA A 263 5.06 -27.30 14.25
N ASP A 264 6.07 -27.58 13.42
CA ASP A 264 6.09 -28.71 12.49
C ASP A 264 6.01 -30.05 13.25
N SER A 265 6.78 -30.20 14.35
CA SER A 265 6.73 -31.40 15.20
C SER A 265 5.36 -31.60 15.87
N LEU A 266 4.67 -30.51 16.18
CA LEU A 266 3.34 -30.51 16.80
C LEU A 266 2.19 -30.58 15.78
N LYS A 267 2.52 -30.66 14.48
CA LYS A 267 1.59 -30.63 13.33
C LYS A 267 0.68 -29.39 13.33
N ILE A 268 1.23 -28.24 13.72
CA ILE A 268 0.51 -26.96 13.75
C ILE A 268 0.75 -26.21 12.44
N PRO A 269 -0.31 -25.79 11.72
CA PRO A 269 -0.16 -24.92 10.56
C PRO A 269 0.51 -23.59 10.94
N VAL A 270 1.73 -23.35 10.44
CA VAL A 270 2.50 -22.14 10.70
C VAL A 270 2.76 -21.34 9.41
N ARG A 271 2.61 -20.01 9.47
CA ARG A 271 3.11 -19.10 8.44
C ARG A 271 4.04 -18.07 9.04
N ILE A 272 5.15 -17.87 8.35
CA ILE A 272 6.17 -16.89 8.72
C ILE A 272 6.00 -15.69 7.79
N LEU A 273 5.72 -14.52 8.37
CA LEU A 273 5.56 -13.31 7.59
C LEU A 273 6.91 -12.77 7.13
N LYS A 274 7.99 -12.99 7.88
CA LYS A 274 9.33 -12.53 7.51
C LYS A 274 9.72 -13.07 6.13
N LYS A 275 10.14 -12.17 5.23
CA LYS A 275 10.43 -12.44 3.80
C LYS A 275 9.21 -12.73 2.91
N SER A 276 8.00 -12.70 3.45
CA SER A 276 6.75 -12.63 2.68
C SER A 276 6.22 -11.19 2.70
N PRO A 277 5.56 -10.67 1.64
CA PRO A 277 5.08 -9.30 1.65
C PRO A 277 3.94 -9.08 2.67
N ALA A 278 2.95 -9.96 2.66
CA ALA A 278 1.83 -9.97 3.60
C ALA A 278 1.15 -11.35 3.57
N TYR A 279 0.36 -11.65 4.60
CA TYR A 279 -0.57 -12.77 4.61
C TYR A 279 -2.00 -12.25 4.60
N ILE A 280 -2.81 -12.71 3.65
CA ILE A 280 -4.18 -12.23 3.42
C ILE A 280 -5.15 -13.38 3.69
N LEU A 281 -6.06 -13.17 4.63
CA LEU A 281 -7.22 -14.01 4.84
C LEU A 281 -8.44 -13.33 4.24
N LYS A 282 -9.20 -14.06 3.44
CA LYS A 282 -10.46 -13.60 2.87
C LYS A 282 -11.60 -14.34 3.55
N PHE A 283 -12.68 -13.63 3.85
CA PHE A 283 -13.91 -14.18 4.41
C PHE A 283 -15.04 -14.11 3.39
#